data_AF-A0A2C5Z0X1-F1
#
_entry.id   AF-A0A2C5Z0X1-F1
#
_cell.length_a   1.000
_cell.length_b   1.000
_cell.length_c   1.000
_cell.angle_alpha   90.00
_cell.angle_beta   90.00
_cell.angle_gamma   90.00
#
_symmetry.space_group_name_H-M   'P 1'
#
loop_
_entity.id
_entity.type
_entity.pdbx_description
1 polymer ?
#
loop_
_entity_poly.entity_id
_entity_poly.type
_entity_poly.pdbx_seq_one_letter_code
_entity_poly.pdbx_strand_id
1 'polypeptide(L)'
;MATQYEVEHNVELASEERRPGRRVDMASFFALLNTLSEPSGTQTPHNNPHATPTPVDTADLFRLLQDQLRTLYTTAPTDDNRAFLEQMMLAVDDDIYDPPATLRGVGQDFVDALDRVPRRTLRRDDDCAICKIPYLEDEWCLVVELPCKGRHRFDLECVGPWLRSKGTCPMCRQELGVAKKHQPVVPDDDEEDFSDMMYA
;
A
#
# COMPACT_ATOMS: atom_id res chain seq x y z
N MET A 1 2.58 18.24 30.64
CA MET A 1 2.17 17.62 31.91
C MET A 1 2.11 16.13 31.62
N ALA A 2 2.91 15.32 32.30
CA ALA A 2 2.89 13.88 32.08
C ALA A 2 1.52 13.31 32.47
N THR A 3 0.93 12.54 31.59
CA THR A 3 -0.29 11.77 31.80
C THR A 3 -0.05 10.67 32.83
N GLN A 4 -1.10 10.23 33.52
CA GLN A 4 -1.02 9.14 34.50
C GLN A 4 -0.39 7.86 33.88
N TYR A 5 -0.64 7.60 32.60
CA TYR A 5 -0.09 6.47 31.86
C TYR A 5 1.45 6.54 31.73
N GLU A 6 2.00 7.72 31.41
CA GLU A 6 3.46 7.92 31.30
C GLU A 6 4.18 7.63 32.63
N VAL A 7 3.55 8.00 33.74
CA VAL A 7 4.07 7.76 35.09
C VAL A 7 3.99 6.29 35.48
N GLU A 8 2.87 5.62 35.17
CA GLU A 8 2.66 4.20 35.51
C GLU A 8 3.54 3.25 34.68
N HIS A 9 3.82 3.61 33.43
CA HIS A 9 4.60 2.77 32.51
C HIS A 9 6.05 3.22 32.31
N ASN A 10 6.49 4.29 32.99
CA ASN A 10 7.85 4.85 32.89
C ASN A 10 8.27 5.06 31.42
N VAL A 11 7.34 5.60 30.63
CA VAL A 11 7.55 5.97 29.23
C VAL A 11 7.31 7.47 29.10
N GLU A 12 8.21 8.16 28.41
CA GLU A 12 8.00 9.54 28.00
C GLU A 12 7.27 9.51 26.65
N LEU A 13 5.96 9.76 26.65
CA LEU A 13 5.24 10.01 25.40
C LEU A 13 5.57 11.46 25.04
N ALA A 14 6.74 11.65 24.41
CA ALA A 14 7.02 12.86 23.66
C ALA A 14 5.77 13.12 22.84
N SER A 15 5.10 14.25 23.07
CA SER A 15 3.87 14.62 22.38
C SER A 15 4.09 14.27 20.92
N GLU A 16 3.37 13.28 20.40
CA GLU A 16 3.45 12.96 18.98
C GLU A 16 3.02 14.24 18.29
N GLU A 17 4.00 15.07 17.91
CA GLU A 17 3.77 16.24 17.10
C GLU A 17 3.23 15.65 15.82
N ARG A 18 1.90 15.61 15.72
CA ARG A 18 1.16 15.22 14.53
C ARG A 18 1.89 15.89 13.39
N ARG A 19 2.58 15.07 12.57
CA ARG A 19 3.51 15.58 11.57
C ARG A 19 2.78 16.69 10.80
N PRO A 20 3.27 17.93 10.81
CA PRO A 20 2.54 19.02 10.17
C PRO A 20 2.42 18.70 8.68
N GLY A 21 1.19 18.57 8.15
CA GLY A 21 1.00 18.35 6.73
C GLY A 21 -0.33 17.71 6.31
N ARG A 22 -0.48 17.51 5.00
CA ARG A 22 -1.62 16.85 4.31
C ARG A 22 -1.65 15.33 4.52
N ARG A 23 -1.05 14.84 5.62
CA ARG A 23 -1.07 13.40 5.97
C ARG A 23 -2.37 13.05 6.66
N VAL A 24 -2.85 11.86 6.36
CA VAL A 24 -4.20 11.45 6.68
C VAL A 24 -4.14 10.19 7.52
N ASP A 25 -4.91 10.15 8.61
CA ASP A 25 -4.92 9.04 9.55
C ASP A 25 -5.75 7.86 9.01
N MET A 26 -5.10 6.71 8.86
CA MET A 26 -5.70 5.48 8.34
C MET A 26 -6.02 4.45 9.44
N ALA A 27 -5.93 4.81 10.73
CA ALA A 27 -6.12 3.86 11.82
C ALA A 27 -7.48 3.13 11.75
N SER A 28 -8.58 3.86 11.49
CA SER A 28 -9.91 3.26 11.34
C SER A 28 -10.01 2.33 10.13
N PHE A 29 -9.35 2.68 9.03
CA PHE A 29 -9.29 1.83 7.83
C PHE A 29 -8.57 0.51 8.13
N PHE A 30 -7.39 0.57 8.76
CA PHE A 30 -6.63 -0.64 9.08
C PHE A 30 -7.29 -1.49 10.17
N ALA A 31 -7.99 -0.87 11.13
CA ALA A 31 -8.79 -1.60 12.09
C ALA A 31 -9.89 -2.42 11.40
N LEU A 32 -10.66 -1.80 10.49
CA LEU A 32 -11.68 -2.52 9.72
C LEU A 32 -11.04 -3.58 8.80
N LEU A 33 -9.96 -3.25 8.09
CA LEU A 33 -9.25 -4.19 7.23
C LEU A 33 -8.82 -5.46 7.98
N ASN A 34 -8.28 -5.32 9.19
CA ASN A 34 -7.82 -6.45 10.00
C ASN A 34 -8.99 -7.33 10.46
N THR A 35 -10.16 -6.75 10.72
CA THR A 35 -11.37 -7.53 11.01
C THR A 35 -11.89 -8.31 9.80
N LEU A 36 -11.56 -7.87 8.58
CA LEU A 36 -12.00 -8.50 7.32
C LEU A 36 -10.97 -9.47 6.72
N SER A 37 -9.68 -9.30 7.01
CA SER A 37 -8.59 -10.04 6.33
C SER A 37 -8.13 -11.32 7.05
N GLU A 38 -8.36 -11.49 8.36
CA GLU A 38 -7.85 -12.64 9.12
C GLU A 38 -8.84 -13.25 10.13
N PRO A 39 -8.85 -14.60 10.27
CA PRO A 39 -9.34 -15.30 11.46
C PRO A 39 -8.23 -15.65 12.49
N SER A 40 -7.03 -15.04 12.43
CA SER A 40 -5.90 -15.42 13.29
C SER A 40 -5.53 -14.35 14.32
N GLY A 41 -5.65 -14.70 15.61
CA GLY A 41 -4.87 -14.07 16.68
C GLY A 41 -5.61 -13.04 17.56
N THR A 42 -6.10 -13.52 18.70
CA THR A 42 -6.30 -12.79 19.98
C THR A 42 -7.45 -11.81 20.20
N GLN A 43 -8.28 -11.47 19.22
CA GLN A 43 -9.56 -10.80 19.51
C GLN A 43 -10.64 -11.37 18.61
N THR A 44 -11.42 -12.35 19.09
CA THR A 44 -12.43 -13.09 18.31
C THR A 44 -13.31 -12.16 17.47
N PRO A 45 -13.10 -12.03 16.15
CA PRO A 45 -14.15 -11.55 15.27
C PRO A 45 -14.79 -12.82 14.68
N HIS A 46 -16.10 -12.89 14.51
CA HIS A 46 -16.79 -14.02 13.86
C HIS A 46 -16.60 -15.45 14.46
N ASN A 47 -17.68 -16.02 15.02
CA ASN A 47 -17.77 -17.40 15.55
C ASN A 47 -17.60 -18.51 14.48
N ASN A 48 -17.25 -18.16 13.23
CA ASN A 48 -17.15 -19.12 12.12
C ASN A 48 -15.88 -18.85 11.29
N PRO A 49 -14.92 -19.81 11.23
CA PRO A 49 -13.67 -19.67 10.48
C PRO A 49 -13.85 -19.62 8.95
N HIS A 50 -15.06 -19.82 8.44
CA HIS A 50 -15.40 -19.75 7.01
C HIS A 50 -16.29 -18.55 6.65
N ALA A 51 -16.52 -17.62 7.57
CA ALA A 51 -17.29 -16.42 7.28
C ALA A 51 -16.51 -15.53 6.29
N THR A 52 -17.06 -15.31 5.10
CA THR A 52 -16.58 -14.27 4.18
C THR A 52 -17.07 -12.90 4.67
N PRO A 53 -16.29 -11.82 4.48
CA PRO A 53 -16.73 -10.49 4.85
C PRO A 53 -18.00 -10.14 4.08
N THR A 54 -18.94 -9.43 4.74
CA THR A 54 -20.19 -9.10 4.07
C THR A 54 -19.96 -8.03 3.01
N PRO A 55 -20.80 -7.96 1.97
CA PRO A 55 -20.76 -6.88 0.98
C PRO A 55 -20.86 -5.48 1.62
N VAL A 56 -21.52 -5.37 2.78
CA VAL A 56 -21.63 -4.11 3.53
C VAL A 56 -20.29 -3.74 4.16
N ASP A 57 -19.64 -4.69 4.84
CA ASP A 57 -18.35 -4.42 5.51
C ASP A 57 -17.25 -4.04 4.51
N THR A 58 -17.24 -4.70 3.34
CA THR A 58 -16.31 -4.38 2.25
C THR A 58 -16.60 -2.99 1.65
N ALA A 59 -17.87 -2.65 1.42
CA ALA A 59 -18.25 -1.30 0.98
C ALA A 59 -17.86 -0.22 2.01
N ASP A 60 -17.97 -0.50 3.31
CA ASP A 60 -17.58 0.43 4.38
C ASP A 60 -16.06 0.65 4.42
N LEU A 61 -15.26 -0.39 4.15
CA LEU A 61 -13.81 -0.25 3.97
C LEU A 61 -13.48 0.69 2.82
N PHE A 62 -14.18 0.56 1.68
CA PHE A 62 -13.99 1.45 0.54
C PHE A 62 -14.48 2.88 0.81
N ARG A 63 -15.55 3.07 1.60
CA ARG A 63 -15.99 4.39 2.07
C ARG A 63 -14.93 5.09 2.90
N LEU A 64 -14.31 4.36 3.85
CA LEU A 64 -13.20 4.91 4.63
C LEU A 64 -12.05 5.35 3.72
N LEU A 65 -11.67 4.54 2.73
CA LEU A 65 -10.64 4.94 1.76
C LEU A 65 -11.07 6.17 0.94
N GLN A 66 -12.32 6.24 0.50
CA GLN A 66 -12.86 7.35 -0.27
C GLN A 66 -12.84 8.67 0.52
N ASP A 67 -13.25 8.66 1.79
CA ASP A 67 -13.29 9.87 2.63
C ASP A 67 -11.89 10.50 2.79
N GLN A 68 -10.86 9.66 2.79
CA GLN A 68 -9.48 10.12 2.85
C GLN A 68 -9.02 10.71 1.53
N LEU A 69 -9.35 10.08 0.41
CA LEU A 69 -9.09 10.66 -0.92
C LEU A 69 -9.84 11.98 -1.12
N ARG A 70 -11.05 12.14 -0.56
CA ARG A 70 -11.80 13.41 -0.56
C ARG A 70 -11.10 14.48 0.26
N THR A 71 -10.60 14.15 1.45
CA THR A 71 -9.82 15.07 2.29
C THR A 71 -8.58 15.58 1.57
N LEU A 72 -7.89 14.67 0.87
CA LEU A 72 -6.80 15.06 -0.02
C LEU A 72 -7.34 15.96 -1.13
N TYR A 73 -8.37 15.55 -1.86
CA TYR A 73 -8.91 16.29 -3.00
C TYR A 73 -9.22 17.77 -2.68
N THR A 74 -9.84 18.06 -1.53
CA THR A 74 -10.17 19.45 -1.12
C THR A 74 -8.94 20.32 -0.87
N THR A 75 -7.81 19.71 -0.54
CA THR A 75 -6.54 20.37 -0.22
C THR A 75 -5.49 20.19 -1.32
N ALA A 76 -5.88 19.76 -2.53
CA ALA A 76 -4.96 19.48 -3.62
C ALA A 76 -4.21 20.76 -4.09
N PRO A 77 -2.87 20.76 -4.11
CA PRO A 77 -2.06 21.93 -4.51
C PRO A 77 -2.05 22.20 -6.03
N THR A 78 -2.33 21.18 -6.85
CA THR A 78 -2.29 21.28 -8.32
C THR A 78 -3.52 20.61 -8.94
N ASP A 79 -3.90 21.05 -10.14
CA ASP A 79 -5.02 20.48 -10.89
C ASP A 79 -4.74 19.02 -11.31
N ASP A 80 -3.49 18.70 -11.68
CA ASP A 80 -3.10 17.33 -12.01
C ASP A 80 -3.29 16.37 -10.84
N ASN A 81 -2.94 16.80 -9.62
CA ASN A 81 -3.18 15.99 -8.42
C ASN A 81 -4.68 15.82 -8.17
N ARG A 82 -5.45 16.88 -8.36
CA ARG A 82 -6.91 16.84 -8.21
C ARG A 82 -7.54 15.83 -9.18
N ALA A 83 -7.13 15.85 -10.45
CA ALA A 83 -7.59 14.91 -11.46
C ALA A 83 -7.16 13.47 -11.14
N PHE A 84 -5.94 13.27 -10.63
CA PHE A 84 -5.46 11.95 -10.20
C PHE A 84 -6.28 11.40 -9.03
N LEU A 85 -6.55 12.21 -8.01
CA LEU A 85 -7.38 11.83 -6.86
C LEU A 85 -8.82 11.56 -7.27
N GLU A 86 -9.37 12.34 -8.22
CA GLU A 86 -10.69 12.08 -8.80
C GLU A 86 -10.75 10.71 -9.49
N GLN A 87 -9.73 10.37 -10.29
CA GLN A 87 -9.64 9.04 -10.91
C GLN A 87 -9.57 7.91 -9.88
N MET A 88 -8.85 8.11 -8.77
CA MET A 88 -8.80 7.15 -7.68
C MET A 88 -10.16 7.01 -6.99
N MET A 89 -10.84 8.13 -6.71
CA MET A 89 -12.18 8.13 -6.09
C MET A 89 -13.21 7.42 -6.98
N LEU A 90 -13.21 7.67 -8.29
CA LEU A 90 -14.10 6.99 -9.24
C LEU A 90 -13.93 5.47 -9.22
N ALA A 91 -12.68 5.00 -9.15
CA ALA A 91 -12.42 3.58 -9.02
C ALA A 91 -12.92 3.03 -7.68
N VAL A 92 -12.85 3.79 -6.59
CA VAL A 92 -13.36 3.38 -5.27
C VAL A 92 -14.89 3.39 -5.25
N ASP A 93 -15.54 4.35 -5.91
CA ASP A 93 -17.00 4.37 -6.07
C ASP A 93 -17.51 3.11 -6.75
N ASP A 94 -16.85 2.63 -7.81
CA ASP A 94 -17.20 1.37 -8.48
C ASP A 94 -17.24 0.19 -7.51
N ASP A 95 -16.24 0.08 -6.62
CA ASP A 95 -16.19 -0.95 -5.57
C ASP A 95 -17.19 -0.72 -4.43
N ILE A 96 -17.68 0.51 -4.22
CA ILE A 96 -18.75 0.79 -3.26
C ILE A 96 -20.11 0.35 -3.83
N TYR A 97 -20.32 0.53 -5.13
CA TYR A 97 -21.56 0.15 -5.81
C TYR A 97 -21.66 -1.36 -6.07
N ASP A 98 -20.54 -2.01 -6.42
CA ASP A 98 -20.43 -3.46 -6.61
C ASP A 98 -19.29 -4.04 -5.75
N PRO A 99 -19.52 -4.18 -4.43
CA PRO A 99 -18.49 -4.66 -3.52
C PRO A 99 -18.04 -6.08 -3.85
N PRO A 100 -16.72 -6.32 -3.98
CA PRO A 100 -16.21 -7.64 -4.27
C PRO A 100 -16.45 -8.60 -3.10
N ALA A 101 -16.75 -9.87 -3.44
CA ALA A 101 -16.96 -10.93 -2.46
C ALA A 101 -15.72 -11.22 -1.58
N THR A 102 -14.53 -10.87 -2.09
CA THR A 102 -13.25 -10.99 -1.37
C THR A 102 -12.39 -9.76 -1.67
N LEU A 103 -11.68 -9.27 -0.65
CA LEU A 103 -10.72 -8.19 -0.84
C LEU A 103 -9.64 -8.61 -1.84
N ARG A 104 -9.43 -7.78 -2.87
CA ARG A 104 -8.43 -7.99 -3.92
C ARG A 104 -7.05 -7.45 -3.54
N GLY A 105 -6.94 -6.89 -2.34
CA GLY A 105 -5.71 -6.31 -1.82
C GLY A 105 -4.61 -7.32 -1.57
N VAL A 106 -3.38 -6.81 -1.54
CA VAL A 106 -2.19 -7.60 -1.17
C VAL A 106 -2.08 -7.77 0.35
N GLY A 107 -1.36 -8.80 0.80
CA GLY A 107 -1.05 -9.04 2.21
C GLY A 107 -0.16 -7.96 2.83
N GLN A 108 -0.12 -7.89 4.16
CA GLN A 108 0.77 -6.97 4.88
C GLN A 108 2.23 -7.29 4.58
N ASP A 109 2.58 -8.58 4.55
CA ASP A 109 3.93 -9.06 4.20
C ASP A 109 4.41 -8.55 2.84
N PHE A 110 3.51 -8.45 1.86
CA PHE A 110 3.85 -7.92 0.53
C PHE A 110 4.19 -6.43 0.59
N VAL A 111 3.42 -5.65 1.36
CA VAL A 111 3.64 -4.21 1.53
C VAL A 111 4.96 -3.95 2.28
N ASP A 112 5.27 -4.79 3.26
CA ASP A 112 6.51 -4.71 4.03
C ASP A 112 7.73 -5.12 3.20
N ALA A 113 7.58 -6.06 2.27
CA ALA A 113 8.61 -6.50 1.35
C ALA A 113 8.85 -5.54 0.16
N LEU A 114 8.08 -4.47 -0.01
CA LEU A 114 8.29 -3.50 -1.10
C LEU A 114 9.66 -2.82 -1.00
N ASP A 115 10.33 -2.68 -2.15
CA ASP A 115 11.61 -2.02 -2.26
C ASP A 115 11.57 -0.59 -1.71
N ARG A 116 12.44 -0.32 -0.74
CA ARG A 116 12.58 1.00 -0.11
C ARG A 116 13.52 1.87 -0.94
N VAL A 117 13.09 3.08 -1.25
CA VAL A 117 13.95 4.07 -1.92
C VAL A 117 14.74 4.83 -0.87
N PRO A 118 16.08 4.74 -0.85
CA PRO A 118 16.87 5.41 0.17
C PRO A 118 16.83 6.93 -0.03
N ARG A 119 16.61 7.68 1.06
CA ARG A 119 16.49 9.14 1.07
C ARG A 119 17.59 9.87 0.29
N ARG A 120 18.83 9.37 0.35
CA ARG A 120 20.00 9.92 -0.37
C ARG A 120 19.87 9.90 -1.91
N THR A 121 18.96 9.12 -2.46
CA THR A 121 18.72 9.02 -3.91
C THR A 121 17.56 9.90 -4.38
N LEU A 122 16.78 10.44 -3.46
CA LEU A 122 15.64 11.31 -3.75
C LEU A 122 16.11 12.73 -4.07
N ARG A 123 15.44 13.35 -5.03
CA ARG A 123 15.64 14.76 -5.39
C ARG A 123 14.72 15.65 -4.57
N ARG A 124 15.04 16.95 -4.53
CA ARG A 124 14.22 17.95 -3.81
C ARG A 124 12.83 18.14 -4.41
N ASP A 125 12.69 17.86 -5.70
CA ASP A 125 11.44 18.02 -6.45
C ASP A 125 10.63 16.71 -6.50
N ASP A 126 11.14 15.61 -5.91
CA ASP A 126 10.42 14.35 -5.87
C ASP A 126 9.33 14.43 -4.78
N ASP A 127 8.08 14.25 -5.19
CA ASP A 127 6.89 14.28 -4.33
C ASP A 127 6.07 13.00 -4.45
N CYS A 128 5.25 12.73 -3.43
CA CYS A 128 4.29 11.64 -3.48
C CYS A 128 3.13 12.00 -4.42
N ALA A 129 2.81 11.16 -5.39
CA ALA A 129 1.72 11.44 -6.34
C ALA A 129 0.32 11.55 -5.70
N ILE A 130 0.12 11.00 -4.49
CA ILE A 130 -1.16 11.01 -3.76
C ILE A 130 -1.27 12.23 -2.85
N CYS A 131 -0.31 12.41 -1.93
CA CYS A 131 -0.36 13.50 -0.95
C CYS A 131 0.29 14.80 -1.46
N LYS A 132 1.09 14.75 -2.54
CA LYS A 132 1.86 15.88 -3.11
C LYS A 132 2.74 16.63 -2.11
N ILE A 133 3.21 15.92 -1.09
CA ILE A 133 4.23 16.40 -0.18
C ILE A 133 5.59 15.96 -0.73
N PRO A 134 6.58 16.86 -0.83
CA PRO A 134 7.96 16.51 -1.16
C PRO A 134 8.52 15.51 -0.16
N TYR A 135 9.15 14.43 -0.63
CA TYR A 135 9.67 13.39 0.26
C TYR A 135 10.71 13.93 1.24
N LEU A 136 11.51 14.88 0.80
CA LEU A 136 12.59 15.44 1.60
C LEU A 136 12.11 16.39 2.71
N GLU A 137 10.84 16.78 2.72
CA GLU A 137 10.24 17.59 3.79
C GLU A 137 10.09 16.81 5.10
N ASP A 138 9.87 15.48 5.01
CA ASP A 138 9.81 14.60 6.17
C ASP A 138 11.17 13.94 6.42
N GLU A 139 11.73 14.10 7.63
CA GLU A 139 12.99 13.45 8.04
C GLU A 139 12.90 11.92 7.97
N TRP A 140 11.74 11.38 8.30
CA TRP A 140 11.46 9.95 8.36
C TRP A 140 10.59 9.47 7.20
N CYS A 141 10.78 10.07 6.01
CA CYS A 141 10.06 9.70 4.81
C CYS A 141 10.26 8.21 4.46
N LEU A 142 9.17 7.46 4.34
CA LEU A 142 9.19 6.06 3.97
C LEU A 142 8.67 5.90 2.54
N VAL A 143 9.59 6.00 1.58
CA VAL A 143 9.28 5.93 0.15
C VAL A 143 9.45 4.51 -0.35
N VAL A 144 8.44 4.00 -1.04
CA VAL A 144 8.43 2.68 -1.65
C VAL A 144 8.34 2.77 -3.16
N GLU A 145 9.01 1.85 -3.85
CA GLU A 145 8.90 1.65 -5.29
C GLU A 145 8.03 0.42 -5.57
N LEU A 146 6.94 0.59 -6.32
CA LEU A 146 6.06 -0.51 -6.66
C LEU A 146 6.64 -1.35 -7.81
N PRO A 147 6.51 -2.70 -7.77
CA PRO A 147 7.00 -3.61 -8.82
C PRO A 147 6.11 -3.62 -10.08
N CYS A 148 5.66 -2.44 -10.49
CA CYS A 148 4.93 -2.20 -11.73
C CYS A 148 5.89 -1.77 -12.85
N LYS A 149 5.46 -1.89 -14.12
CA LYS A 149 6.29 -1.53 -15.30
C LYS A 149 6.86 -0.11 -15.24
N GLY A 150 6.13 0.82 -14.62
CA GLY A 150 6.54 2.22 -14.46
C GLY A 150 7.41 2.51 -13.24
N ARG A 151 7.64 1.53 -12.35
CA ARG A 151 8.37 1.70 -11.07
C ARG A 151 7.89 2.94 -10.30
N HIS A 152 6.56 3.07 -10.17
CA HIS A 152 5.94 4.21 -9.52
C HIS A 152 6.28 4.24 -8.04
N ARG A 153 6.57 5.44 -7.53
CA ARG A 153 7.00 5.69 -6.15
C ARG A 153 5.94 6.43 -5.36
N PHE A 154 5.80 6.07 -4.10
CA PHE A 154 4.84 6.68 -3.19
C PHE A 154 5.37 6.65 -1.75
N ASP A 155 4.80 7.50 -0.90
CA ASP A 155 4.91 7.28 0.54
C ASP A 155 4.12 6.03 0.93
N LEU A 156 4.70 5.19 1.78
CA LEU A 156 4.09 3.93 2.21
C LEU A 156 2.72 4.15 2.86
N GLU A 157 2.60 5.18 3.70
CA GLU A 157 1.35 5.53 4.38
C GLU A 157 0.24 5.95 3.39
N CYS A 158 0.61 6.57 2.27
CA CYS A 158 -0.35 7.03 1.27
C CYS A 158 -0.82 5.89 0.37
N VAL A 159 0.09 5.00 -0.03
CA VAL A 159 -0.21 3.92 -0.98
C VAL A 159 -0.69 2.64 -0.29
N GLY A 160 -0.27 2.39 0.94
CA GLY A 160 -0.59 1.19 1.72
C GLY A 160 -2.08 0.86 1.77
N PRO A 161 -2.98 1.79 2.13
CA PRO A 161 -4.42 1.55 2.16
C PRO A 161 -4.98 1.11 0.80
N TRP A 162 -4.50 1.72 -0.29
CA TRP A 162 -4.89 1.34 -1.64
C TRP A 162 -4.40 -0.07 -2.01
N LEU A 163 -3.15 -0.40 -1.71
CA LEU A 163 -2.60 -1.73 -1.99
C LEU A 163 -3.32 -2.81 -1.20
N ARG A 164 -3.56 -2.58 0.09
CA ARG A 164 -4.22 -3.54 0.99
C ARG A 164 -5.71 -3.72 0.71
N SER A 165 -6.37 -2.81 0.00
CA SER A 165 -7.77 -2.95 -0.43
C SER A 165 -7.92 -3.45 -1.87
N LYS A 166 -7.11 -2.93 -2.81
CA LYS A 166 -7.27 -3.13 -4.26
C LYS A 166 -6.19 -3.95 -4.93
N GLY A 167 -4.98 -3.97 -4.38
CA GLY A 167 -3.87 -4.75 -4.91
C GLY A 167 -3.38 -4.27 -6.28
N THR A 168 -3.64 -3.02 -6.67
CA THR A 168 -3.21 -2.45 -7.95
C THR A 168 -2.36 -1.21 -7.77
N CYS A 169 -1.51 -0.88 -8.73
CA CYS A 169 -0.82 0.40 -8.76
C CYS A 169 -1.82 1.55 -9.04
N PRO A 170 -1.88 2.61 -8.22
CA PRO A 170 -2.78 3.75 -8.45
C PRO A 170 -2.58 4.45 -9.80
N MET A 171 -1.36 4.44 -10.34
CA MET A 171 -1.02 5.17 -11.58
C MET A 171 -1.25 4.35 -12.84
N CYS A 172 -0.76 3.11 -12.90
CA CYS A 172 -0.88 2.28 -14.10
C CYS A 172 -1.89 1.14 -14.01
N ARG A 173 -2.59 1.00 -12.87
CA ARG A 173 -3.61 -0.04 -12.62
C ARG A 173 -3.11 -1.48 -12.75
N GLN A 174 -1.79 -1.68 -12.86
CA GLN A 174 -1.20 -3.01 -12.88
C GLN A 174 -1.44 -3.70 -11.53
N GLU A 175 -1.94 -4.93 -11.57
CA GLU A 175 -2.08 -5.79 -10.40
C GLU A 175 -0.70 -6.13 -9.79
N LEU A 176 -0.63 -6.03 -8.48
CA LEU A 176 0.53 -6.26 -7.64
C LEU A 176 0.17 -7.43 -6.72
N GLY A 177 1.11 -8.36 -6.48
CA GLY A 177 0.85 -9.54 -5.64
C GLY A 177 0.39 -10.79 -6.38
N VAL A 178 0.10 -10.73 -7.69
CA VAL A 178 0.14 -11.92 -8.53
C VAL A 178 1.61 -12.28 -8.68
N ALA A 179 2.10 -13.22 -7.87
CA ALA A 179 3.48 -13.66 -7.92
C ALA A 179 3.86 -13.99 -9.37
N LYS A 180 4.59 -13.10 -10.04
CA LYS A 180 5.46 -13.53 -11.12
C LYS A 180 6.48 -14.40 -10.43
N LYS A 181 6.24 -15.71 -10.40
CA LYS A 181 7.29 -16.69 -10.14
C LYS A 181 8.44 -16.26 -11.02
N HIS A 182 9.53 -15.80 -10.41
CA HIS A 182 10.75 -15.53 -11.13
C HIS A 182 11.10 -16.85 -11.81
N GLN A 183 10.88 -16.93 -13.12
CA GLN A 183 11.35 -18.08 -13.89
C GLN A 183 12.86 -18.01 -13.75
N PRO A 184 13.53 -19.01 -13.15
CA PRO A 184 14.97 -19.01 -13.10
C PRO A 184 15.45 -18.97 -14.55
N VAL A 185 16.27 -17.97 -14.87
CA VAL A 185 17.01 -17.92 -16.12
C VAL A 185 17.87 -19.18 -16.11
N VAL A 186 17.46 -20.17 -16.89
CA VAL A 186 18.30 -21.34 -17.17
C VAL A 186 19.51 -20.75 -17.90
N PRO A 187 20.74 -20.91 -17.40
CA PRO A 187 21.91 -20.60 -18.20
C PRO A 187 21.85 -21.49 -19.43
N ASP A 188 21.98 -20.90 -20.61
CA ASP A 188 22.24 -21.65 -21.83
C ASP A 188 23.59 -22.36 -21.64
N ASP A 189 23.55 -23.67 -21.42
CA ASP A 189 24.75 -24.51 -21.50
C ASP A 189 25.12 -24.62 -22.98
N ASP A 190 26.07 -23.78 -23.39
CA ASP A 190 26.84 -23.93 -24.62
C ASP A 190 27.68 -25.24 -24.53
N GLU A 191 27.09 -26.38 -24.89
CA GLU A 191 27.86 -27.58 -25.27
C GLU A 191 28.08 -27.59 -26.79
N GLU A 192 28.97 -26.72 -27.25
CA GLU A 192 29.76 -27.03 -28.44
C GLU A 192 30.84 -28.06 -28.07
N ASP A 193 31.08 -29.00 -28.99
CA ASP A 193 32.27 -29.85 -29.11
C ASP A 193 32.18 -31.32 -28.65
N PHE A 194 31.42 -32.14 -29.40
CA PHE A 194 31.81 -33.52 -29.69
C PHE A 194 31.53 -33.85 -31.16
N SER A 195 32.26 -33.14 -32.05
CA SER A 195 32.56 -33.67 -33.36
C SER A 195 33.66 -34.72 -33.22
N ASP A 196 33.50 -35.85 -33.91
CA ASP A 196 34.58 -36.72 -34.38
C ASP A 196 35.19 -37.76 -33.40
N MET A 197 34.63 -38.98 -33.38
CA MET A 197 35.37 -40.28 -33.35
C MET A 197 34.43 -41.45 -32.96
N MET A 198 33.71 -42.05 -33.92
CA MET A 198 33.41 -43.50 -33.85
C MET A 198 32.81 -44.08 -35.14
N TYR A 199 33.51 -43.97 -36.28
CA TYR A 199 33.33 -44.92 -37.38
C TYR A 199 34.66 -45.14 -38.11
N ALA A 200 35.45 -46.11 -37.64
CA ALA A 200 36.47 -46.82 -38.41
C ALA A 200 36.69 -48.20 -37.77
#